data_AF-A0A6L5ZDJ3-F1
#
_entry.id   AF-A0A6L5ZDJ3-F1
#
_cell.length_a   1.000
_cell.length_b   1.000
_cell.length_c   1.000
_cell.angle_alpha   90.00
_cell.angle_beta   90.00
_cell.angle_gamma   90.00
#
_symmetry.space_group_name_H-M   'P 1'
#
loop_
_entity.id
_entity.type
_entity.pdbx_description
1 polymer ?
#
loop_
_entity_poly.entity_id
_entity_poly.type
_entity_poly.pdbx_seq_one_letter_code
_entity_poly.pdbx_strand_id
1 'polypeptide(L)'
;MNENDIRIDQFKSEIDGLKLKGSSSEGEKRLLVLGIVLLVAGALLALFGAIEVGQYPDSAADQRAYMAQGSFLGIALIIAGAALFVRFSLARYLRFWMIRMTYESRANTDRIVDAIERAAGLDDESYQAAAQAAAAAAAAPPEFQPGPPPLQ
;
A
#
# COMPACT_ATOMS: atom_id res chain seq x y z
N MET A 1 -5.29 36.67 -3.42
CA MET A 1 -5.33 35.25 -3.03
C MET A 1 -6.30 34.59 -3.99
N ASN A 2 -5.85 33.63 -4.78
CA ASN A 2 -6.65 33.11 -5.90
C ASN A 2 -7.54 31.96 -5.42
N GLU A 3 -8.65 31.71 -6.12
CA GLU A 3 -9.58 30.60 -5.85
C GLU A 3 -8.86 29.25 -5.68
N ASN A 4 -7.81 29.02 -6.47
CA ASN A 4 -6.99 27.81 -6.40
C ASN A 4 -6.27 27.66 -5.05
N ASP A 5 -5.80 28.76 -4.45
CA ASP A 5 -5.10 28.72 -3.15
C ASP A 5 -6.08 28.31 -2.04
N ILE A 6 -7.31 28.83 -2.09
CA ILE A 6 -8.39 28.52 -1.14
C ILE A 6 -8.80 27.04 -1.26
N ARG A 7 -8.95 26.52 -2.49
CA ARG A 7 -9.29 25.11 -2.71
C ARG A 7 -8.16 24.18 -2.29
N ILE A 8 -6.90 24.58 -2.49
CA ILE A 8 -5.73 23.82 -2.04
C ILE A 8 -5.68 23.77 -0.50
N ASP A 9 -5.96 24.88 0.19
CA ASP A 9 -5.93 24.93 1.65
C ASP A 9 -7.13 24.23 2.29
N GLN A 10 -8.32 24.31 1.68
CA GLN A 10 -9.49 23.52 2.07
C GLN A 10 -9.22 22.02 1.88
N PHE A 11 -8.66 21.62 0.74
CA PHE A 11 -8.31 20.22 0.49
C PHE A 11 -7.26 19.70 1.47
N LYS A 12 -6.23 20.51 1.79
CA LYS A 12 -5.27 20.16 2.84
C LYS A 12 -5.95 19.99 4.19
N SER A 13 -6.88 20.88 4.56
CA SER A 13 -7.66 20.79 5.80
C SER A 13 -8.56 19.56 5.85
N GLU A 14 -9.18 19.16 4.73
CA GLU A 14 -10.02 17.97 4.66
C GLU A 14 -9.19 16.68 4.75
N ILE A 15 -8.00 16.65 4.13
CA ILE A 15 -7.03 15.54 4.26
C ILE A 15 -6.49 15.43 5.68
N ASP A 16 -6.18 16.56 6.33
CA ASP A 16 -5.69 16.59 7.72
C ASP A 16 -6.79 16.18 8.71
N GLY A 17 -8.04 16.54 8.40
CA GLY A 17 -9.25 16.17 9.16
C GLY A 17 -9.60 14.68 9.05
N LEU A 18 -9.25 14.03 7.94
CA LEU A 18 -9.49 12.60 7.75
C LEU A 18 -8.71 11.72 8.73
N LYS A 19 -7.68 12.24 9.44
CA LYS A 19 -6.94 11.60 10.56
C LYS A 19 -6.87 10.07 10.51
N LEU A 20 -6.72 9.51 9.32
CA LEU A 20 -6.45 8.09 9.17
C LEU A 20 -5.03 7.97 9.68
N LYS A 21 -4.90 7.48 10.91
CA LYS A 21 -3.64 7.01 11.47
C LYS A 21 -3.19 5.73 10.75
N GLY A 22 -3.30 5.71 9.42
CA GLY A 22 -2.49 4.86 8.57
C GLY A 22 -1.06 5.36 8.69
N SER A 23 -0.09 4.45 8.73
CA SER A 23 1.32 4.83 8.78
C SER A 23 1.57 5.91 7.73
N SER A 24 1.93 7.12 8.19
CA SER A 24 2.13 8.23 7.29
C SER A 24 3.29 7.83 6.38
N SER A 25 3.00 7.63 5.10
CA SER A 25 3.99 7.32 4.07
C SER A 25 5.13 8.34 4.07
N GLU A 26 4.83 9.57 4.51
CA GLU A 26 5.80 10.64 4.66
C GLU A 26 6.78 10.39 5.82
N GLY A 27 6.29 9.89 6.96
CA GLY A 27 7.13 9.47 8.08
C GLY A 27 8.09 8.35 7.72
N GLU A 28 7.60 7.32 7.00
CA GLU A 28 8.44 6.22 6.49
C GLU A 28 9.51 6.73 5.52
N LYS A 29 9.15 7.66 4.62
CA LYS A 29 10.12 8.28 3.69
C LYS A 29 11.18 9.08 4.43
N ARG A 30 10.80 9.88 5.43
CA ARG A 30 11.74 10.66 6.26
C ARG A 30 12.71 9.75 7.01
N LEU A 31 12.22 8.65 7.58
CA LEU A 31 13.06 7.69 8.31
C LEU A 31 13.99 6.89 7.39
N LEU A 32 13.57 6.59 6.16
CA LEU A 32 14.44 6.01 5.14
C LEU A 32 15.57 6.98 4.76
N VAL A 33 15.23 8.24 4.50
CA VAL A 33 16.22 9.29 4.19
C VAL A 33 17.18 9.48 5.36
N LEU A 34 16.67 9.50 6.59
CA LEU A 34 17.49 9.56 7.80
C LEU A 34 18.47 8.38 7.87
N GLY A 35 18.03 7.16 7.54
CA GLY A 35 18.91 5.98 7.48
C GLY A 35 20.05 6.14 6.47
N ILE A 36 19.76 6.67 5.28
CA ILE A 36 20.78 6.97 4.26
C ILE A 36 21.75 8.05 4.76
N VAL A 37 21.24 9.13 5.36
CA VAL A 37 22.06 10.20 5.91
C VAL A 37 23.00 9.67 6.99
N LEU A 38 22.49 8.83 7.91
CA LEU A 38 23.29 8.19 8.95
C LEU A 38 24.37 7.27 8.39
N LEU A 39 24.08 6.52 7.32
CA LEU A 39 25.07 5.69 6.63
C LEU A 39 26.22 6.53 6.07
N VAL A 40 25.90 7.59 5.33
CA VAL A 40 26.91 8.46 4.71
C VAL A 40 27.71 9.20 5.78
N ALA A 41 27.02 9.80 6.76
CA ALA A 41 27.68 10.51 7.85
C ALA A 41 28.58 9.58 8.68
N GLY A 42 28.09 8.38 9.00
CA GLY A 42 28.86 7.38 9.74
C GLY A 42 30.09 6.89 8.96
N ALA A 43 29.96 6.67 7.65
CA ALA A 43 31.09 6.29 6.79
C ALA A 43 32.18 7.36 6.72
N LEU A 44 31.77 8.63 6.55
CA LEU A 44 32.70 9.76 6.56
C LEU A 44 33.41 9.88 7.90
N LEU A 45 32.66 9.79 9.01
CA LEU A 45 33.21 9.89 10.36
C LEU A 45 34.17 8.74 10.68
N ALA A 46 33.82 7.52 10.29
CA ALA A 46 34.65 6.34 10.51
C ALA A 46 35.98 6.43 9.74
N LEU A 47 35.92 6.93 8.49
CA LEU A 47 37.10 7.15 7.66
C LEU A 47 37.98 8.26 8.24
N PHE A 48 37.40 9.40 8.64
CA PHE A 48 38.13 10.47 9.29
C PHE A 48 38.83 9.98 10.55
N GLY A 49 38.13 9.28 11.45
CA GLY A 49 38.72 8.72 12.66
C GLY A 49 39.90 7.79 12.37
N ALA A 50 39.78 6.94 11.34
CA ALA A 50 40.85 6.04 10.95
C ALA A 50 42.10 6.78 10.43
N ILE A 51 41.90 7.84 9.64
CA ILE A 51 43.00 8.67 9.13
C ILE A 51 43.69 9.40 10.29
N GLU A 52 42.93 10.06 11.17
CA GLU A 52 43.48 10.81 12.31
C GLU A 52 44.28 9.89 13.25
N VAL A 53 43.78 8.69 13.57
CA VAL A 53 44.56 7.71 14.37
C VAL A 53 45.93 7.42 13.76
N GLY A 54 46.03 7.34 12.43
CA GLY A 54 47.28 7.13 11.72
C GLY A 54 48.22 8.33 11.69
N GLN A 55 47.71 9.56 11.90
CA GLN A 55 48.50 10.79 11.87
C GLN A 55 49.17 11.15 13.20
N TYR A 56 48.72 10.57 14.32
CA TYR A 56 49.29 10.83 15.66
C TYR A 56 49.90 9.57 16.28
N PRO A 57 50.97 8.99 15.70
CA PRO A 57 51.57 7.74 16.18
C PRO A 57 52.18 7.84 17.59
N ASP A 58 52.63 9.03 18.00
CA ASP A 58 53.36 9.23 19.25
C ASP A 58 52.47 9.57 20.47
N SER A 59 51.16 9.74 20.27
CA SER A 59 50.20 10.08 21.33
C SER A 59 49.12 9.02 21.47
N ALA A 60 49.28 8.15 22.47
CA ALA A 60 48.29 7.13 22.80
C ALA A 60 46.94 7.72 23.29
N ALA A 61 46.96 8.93 23.86
CA ALA A 61 45.74 9.62 24.29
C ALA A 61 44.92 10.09 23.07
N ASP A 62 45.59 10.72 22.10
CA ASP A 62 44.92 11.22 20.89
C ASP A 62 44.40 10.08 20.02
N GLN A 63 45.19 9.00 19.86
CA GLN A 63 44.72 7.80 19.16
C GLN A 63 43.43 7.22 19.76
N ARG A 64 43.35 7.12 21.09
CA ARG A 64 42.14 6.62 21.77
C ARG A 64 40.95 7.56 21.55
N ALA A 65 41.17 8.87 21.61
CA ALA A 65 40.13 9.87 21.38
C ALA A 65 39.58 9.77 19.94
N TYR A 66 40.45 9.74 18.93
CA TYR A 66 40.04 9.61 17.52
C TYR A 66 39.40 8.27 17.19
N MET A 67 39.86 7.18 17.80
CA MET A 67 39.25 5.86 17.65
C MET A 67 37.83 5.81 18.24
N ALA A 68 37.64 6.38 19.44
CA ALA A 68 36.34 6.40 20.10
C ALA A 68 35.34 7.35 19.40
N GLN A 69 35.76 8.58 19.14
CA GLN A 69 34.87 9.63 18.62
C GLN A 69 34.67 9.55 17.11
N GLY A 70 35.68 9.11 16.36
CA GLY A 70 35.60 8.98 14.90
C GLY A 70 35.18 7.58 14.48
N SER A 71 36.04 6.59 14.71
CA SER A 71 35.82 5.23 14.17
C SER A 71 34.62 4.53 14.81
N PHE A 72 34.55 4.44 16.14
CA PHE A 72 33.47 3.70 16.81
C PHE A 72 32.11 4.39 16.71
N LEU A 73 32.07 5.72 16.88
CA LEU A 73 30.83 6.46 16.66
C LEU A 73 30.36 6.33 15.21
N GLY A 74 31.28 6.42 14.24
CA GLY A 74 30.97 6.28 12.82
C GLY A 74 30.39 4.91 12.51
N ILE A 75 30.98 3.84 13.05
CA ILE A 75 30.47 2.48 12.91
C ILE A 75 29.07 2.34 13.55
N ALA A 76 28.85 2.91 14.74
CA ALA A 76 27.54 2.89 15.37
C ALA A 76 26.47 3.58 14.51
N LEU A 77 26.80 4.73 13.91
CA LEU A 77 25.92 5.44 12.97
C LEU A 77 25.64 4.63 11.70
N ILE A 78 26.65 3.93 11.16
CA ILE A 78 26.48 3.02 10.01
C ILE A 78 25.49 1.91 10.36
N ILE A 79 25.65 1.25 11.52
CA ILE A 79 24.76 0.15 11.94
C ILE A 79 23.33 0.67 12.12
N ALA A 80 23.15 1.81 12.80
CA ALA A 80 21.84 2.42 13.00
C ALA A 80 21.20 2.84 11.66
N GLY A 81 21.98 3.47 10.77
CA GLY A 81 21.54 3.88 9.44
C GLY A 81 21.15 2.70 8.57
N ALA A 82 21.95 1.62 8.57
CA ALA A 82 21.65 0.38 7.88
C ALA A 82 20.36 -0.26 8.37
N ALA A 83 20.17 -0.36 9.69
CA ALA A 83 18.96 -0.92 10.28
C ALA A 83 17.71 -0.14 9.87
N LEU A 84 17.76 1.20 9.92
CA LEU A 84 16.68 2.08 9.45
C LEU A 84 16.42 1.87 7.96
N PHE A 85 17.46 1.94 7.13
CA PHE A 85 17.35 1.79 5.69
C PHE A 85 16.71 0.45 5.31
N VAL A 86 17.20 -0.67 5.84
CA VAL A 86 16.66 -2.01 5.57
C VAL A 86 15.21 -2.12 6.04
N ARG A 87 14.91 -1.68 7.26
CA ARG A 87 13.55 -1.76 7.83
C ARG A 87 12.52 -0.99 7.00
N PHE A 88 12.85 0.19 6.52
CA PHE A 88 11.91 1.05 5.77
C PHE A 88 11.87 0.75 4.28
N SER A 89 12.99 0.33 3.68
CA SER A 89 13.00 -0.18 2.30
C SER A 89 12.15 -1.43 2.16
N LEU A 90 12.28 -2.38 3.10
CA LEU A 90 11.48 -3.60 3.11
C LEU A 90 9.99 -3.32 3.35
N ALA A 91 9.66 -2.43 4.28
CA ALA A 91 8.26 -2.04 4.51
C ALA A 91 7.60 -1.49 3.24
N ARG A 92 8.31 -0.62 2.51
CA ARG A 92 7.82 -0.05 1.25
C ARG A 92 7.64 -1.11 0.17
N TYR A 93 8.59 -2.05 0.06
CA TYR A 93 8.49 -3.16 -0.88
C TYR A 93 7.31 -4.09 -0.56
N LEU A 94 7.20 -4.53 0.69
CA LEU A 94 6.13 -5.42 1.14
C LEU A 94 4.76 -4.77 1.00
N ARG A 95 4.63 -3.46 1.24
CA ARG A 95 3.36 -2.74 1.03
C ARG A 95 2.92 -2.80 -0.42
N PHE A 96 3.81 -2.49 -1.35
CA PHE A 96 3.52 -2.60 -2.78
C PHE A 96 3.11 -4.03 -3.15
N TRP A 97 3.88 -5.01 -2.66
CA TRP A 97 3.66 -6.42 -2.93
C TRP A 97 2.30 -6.92 -2.38
N MET A 98 1.95 -6.55 -1.16
CA MET A 98 0.68 -6.89 -0.51
C MET A 98 -0.54 -6.31 -1.25
N ILE A 99 -0.44 -5.05 -1.70
CA ILE A 99 -1.48 -4.40 -2.49
C ILE A 99 -1.71 -5.19 -3.77
N ARG A 100 -0.62 -5.49 -4.50
CA ARG A 100 -0.66 -6.28 -5.73
C ARG A 100 -1.30 -7.65 -5.51
N MET A 101 -0.82 -8.42 -4.52
CA MET A 101 -1.33 -9.76 -4.22
C MET A 101 -2.83 -9.74 -3.88
N THR A 102 -3.27 -8.73 -3.15
CA THR A 102 -4.69 -8.56 -2.80
C THR A 102 -5.56 -8.26 -4.02
N TYR A 103 -5.08 -7.42 -4.95
CA TYR A 103 -5.79 -7.13 -6.20
C TYR A 103 -5.90 -8.37 -7.10
N GLU A 104 -4.80 -9.10 -7.25
CA GLU A 104 -4.78 -10.35 -8.03
C GLU A 104 -5.72 -11.41 -7.42
N SER A 105 -5.75 -11.52 -6.09
CA SER A 105 -6.65 -12.43 -5.38
C SER A 105 -8.13 -12.09 -5.60
N ARG A 106 -8.51 -10.80 -5.54
CA ARG A 106 -9.91 -10.36 -5.75
C ARG A 106 -10.37 -10.72 -7.16
N ALA A 107 -9.58 -10.40 -8.18
CA ALA A 107 -9.92 -10.72 -9.56
C ALA A 107 -10.09 -12.23 -9.79
N ASN A 108 -9.32 -13.08 -9.10
CA ASN A 108 -9.49 -14.53 -9.19
C ASN A 108 -10.76 -15.00 -8.47
N THR A 109 -11.06 -14.45 -7.29
CA THR A 109 -12.30 -14.74 -6.56
C THR A 109 -13.53 -14.33 -7.38
N ASP A 110 -13.53 -13.14 -7.98
CA ASP A 110 -14.65 -12.64 -8.78
C ASP A 110 -14.94 -13.55 -9.98
N ARG A 111 -13.89 -14.06 -10.66
CA ARG A 111 -14.04 -15.04 -11.75
C ARG A 111 -14.61 -16.37 -11.28
N ILE A 112 -14.22 -16.83 -10.09
CA ILE A 112 -14.73 -18.08 -9.51
C ILE A 112 -16.20 -17.90 -9.12
N VAL A 113 -16.56 -16.76 -8.51
CA VAL A 113 -17.95 -16.44 -8.13
C VAL A 113 -18.84 -16.37 -9.37
N ASP A 114 -18.43 -15.64 -10.41
CA ASP A 114 -19.16 -15.53 -11.68
C ASP A 114 -19.36 -16.91 -12.36
N ALA A 115 -18.33 -17.77 -12.33
CA ALA A 115 -18.45 -19.13 -12.84
C ALA A 115 -19.45 -19.99 -12.04
N ILE A 116 -19.50 -19.82 -10.72
CA ILE A 116 -20.45 -20.52 -9.84
C ILE A 116 -21.88 -20.01 -10.07
N GLU A 117 -22.08 -18.69 -10.16
CA GLU A 117 -23.39 -18.08 -10.41
C GLU A 117 -23.96 -18.53 -11.75
N ARG A 118 -23.15 -18.50 -12.81
CA ARG A 118 -23.51 -19.02 -14.13
C ARG A 118 -23.84 -20.52 -14.11
N ALA A 119 -23.06 -21.32 -13.38
CA ALA A 119 -23.34 -22.75 -13.23
C ALA A 119 -24.62 -23.04 -12.43
N ALA A 120 -24.95 -22.18 -11.46
CA ALA A 120 -26.17 -22.23 -10.67
C ALA A 120 -27.39 -21.62 -11.39
N GLY A 121 -27.19 -20.97 -12.54
CA GLY A 121 -28.24 -20.24 -13.27
C GLY A 121 -28.75 -19.02 -12.50
N LEU A 122 -27.91 -18.39 -11.67
CA LEU A 122 -28.22 -17.21 -10.86
C LEU A 122 -27.58 -15.93 -11.43
N ASP A 123 -27.06 -16.00 -12.64
CA ASP A 123 -26.44 -14.88 -13.33
C ASP A 123 -27.47 -13.88 -13.87
N ASP A 124 -27.04 -12.64 -14.11
CA ASP A 124 -27.93 -11.57 -14.58
C ASP A 124 -28.65 -11.94 -15.89
N GLU A 125 -28.01 -12.73 -16.76
CA GLU A 125 -28.60 -13.20 -18.02
C GLU A 125 -29.79 -14.14 -17.79
N SER A 126 -29.68 -15.08 -16.84
CA SER A 126 -30.78 -16.00 -16.51
C SER A 126 -31.94 -15.25 -15.84
N TYR A 127 -31.64 -14.29 -14.96
CA TYR A 127 -32.65 -13.45 -14.31
C TYR A 127 -33.41 -12.61 -15.34
N GLN A 128 -32.69 -11.98 -16.27
CA GLN A 128 -33.29 -11.19 -17.34
C GLN A 128 -34.11 -12.05 -18.30
N ALA A 129 -33.65 -13.25 -18.65
CA ALA A 129 -34.41 -14.19 -19.48
C ALA A 129 -35.72 -14.60 -18.79
N ALA A 130 -35.69 -14.91 -17.50
CA ALA A 130 -36.88 -15.21 -16.71
C ALA A 130 -37.83 -14.01 -16.61
N ALA A 131 -37.30 -12.80 -16.41
CA ALA A 131 -38.09 -11.57 -16.37
C ALA A 131 -38.74 -11.26 -17.73
N GLN A 132 -38.04 -11.47 -18.84
CA GLN A 132 -38.59 -11.31 -20.19
C GLN A 132 -39.68 -12.35 -20.48
N ALA A 133 -39.48 -13.61 -20.08
CA ALA A 133 -40.49 -14.65 -20.24
C ALA A 133 -41.76 -14.34 -19.43
N ALA A 134 -41.62 -13.85 -18.19
CA ALA A 134 -42.75 -13.42 -17.38
C ALA A 134 -43.48 -12.21 -17.98
N ALA A 135 -42.74 -11.23 -18.50
CA ALA A 135 -43.32 -10.07 -19.19
C ALA A 135 -44.07 -10.49 -20.48
N ALA A 136 -43.52 -11.43 -21.24
CA ALA A 136 -44.17 -11.98 -22.43
C ALA A 136 -45.46 -12.75 -22.09
N ALA A 137 -45.45 -13.55 -21.02
CA ALA A 137 -46.64 -14.26 -20.55
C ALA A 137 -47.74 -13.29 -20.08
N ALA A 138 -47.38 -12.18 -19.44
CA ALA A 138 -48.33 -11.15 -19.03
C ALA A 138 -48.93 -10.35 -20.21
N ALA A 139 -48.22 -10.30 -21.34
CA ALA A 139 -48.68 -9.61 -22.56
C ALA A 139 -49.53 -10.50 -23.48
N ALA A 140 -49.61 -11.80 -23.23
CA ALA A 140 -50.42 -12.72 -24.03
C ALA A 140 -51.93 -12.51 -23.75
N PRO A 141 -52.79 -12.44 -24.79
CA PRO A 141 -54.23 -12.31 -24.60
C PRO A 141 -54.80 -13.56 -23.90
N PRO A 142 -55.83 -13.43 -23.04
CA PRO A 142 -56.38 -14.57 -22.30
C PRO A 142 -56.88 -15.63 -23.29
N GLU A 143 -56.28 -16.81 -23.19
CA GLU A 143 -56.64 -17.98 -23.96
C GLU A 143 -58.07 -18.42 -23.59
N PHE A 144 -58.99 -18.27 -24.54
CA PHE A 144 -60.39 -18.66 -24.38
C PHE A 144 -60.47 -20.18 -24.24
N GLN A 145 -60.64 -20.69 -23.02
CA GLN A 145 -60.97 -22.10 -22.80
C GLN A 145 -62.45 -22.32 -23.15
N PRO A 146 -62.80 -23.08 -24.20
CA PRO A 146 -64.18 -23.44 -24.45
C PRO A 146 -64.69 -24.28 -23.28
N GLY A 147 -65.79 -23.82 -22.66
CA GLY A 147 -66.40 -24.49 -21.52
C GLY A 147 -66.81 -25.94 -21.85
N PRO A 148 -66.87 -26.83 -20.83
CA PRO A 148 -67.20 -28.23 -21.03
C PRO A 148 -68.55 -28.36 -21.75
N PRO A 149 -68.67 -29.33 -22.69
CA PRO A 149 -69.90 -29.51 -23.45
C PRO A 149 -71.08 -29.79 -22.50
N PRO A 150 -72.28 -29.25 -22.78
CA PRO A 150 -73.44 -29.48 -21.94
C PRO A 150 -73.76 -30.96 -21.89
N LEU A 151 -73.97 -31.49 -20.67
CA LEU A 151 -74.43 -32.86 -20.47
C LEU A 151 -75.85 -32.97 -21.03
N GLN A 152 -76.02 -33.84 -22.04
CA GLN A 152 -77.33 -34.21 -22.60
C GLN A 152 -78.04 -35.22 -21.71
#